data_AF-A0A0D7AKV2-F1
#
_entry.id   AF-A0A0D7AKV2-F1
#
_cell.length_a   1.000
_cell.length_b   1.000
_cell.length_c   1.000
_cell.angle_alpha   90.00
_cell.angle_beta   90.00
_cell.angle_gamma   90.00
#
_symmetry.space_group_name_H-M   'P 1'
#
loop_
_entity.id
_entity.type
_entity.pdbx_description
1 polymer ?
#
loop_
_entity_poly.entity_id
_entity_poly.type
_entity_poly.pdbx_seq_one_letter_code
_entity_poly.pdbx_strand_id
1 'polypeptide(L)'
;MQSGAPLFILKQSLADPLPSNDHALLRHFALRVDKHMPLDTFQRLSLAFPESNIKSWYLTQKRAAELSCFNPEKFDCCINCCMCFVGPHADLARCLHCHEARLNARGRPRKQFQYLPLIPRLVGYYKNAEIVNTMSYRAEFDCKRHAQTPEECAKGLVEDVMDGSHYRHLQSSHVVVNGQEHAHRFFDSPRDIALGLSSDGFCPFRR
;
A
#
# COMPACT_ATOMS: atom_id res chain seq x y z
N MET A 1 20.98 -15.46 -12.59
CA MET A 1 21.18 -15.53 -11.13
C MET A 1 19.90 -15.07 -10.48
N GLN A 2 19.18 -15.99 -9.85
CA GLN A 2 17.87 -15.75 -9.25
C GLN A 2 18.07 -14.92 -7.97
N SER A 3 17.70 -13.64 -8.00
CA SER A 3 17.57 -12.85 -6.78
C SER A 3 16.25 -13.25 -6.11
N GLY A 4 16.32 -14.21 -5.20
CA GLY A 4 15.19 -14.56 -4.34
C GLY A 4 14.78 -13.32 -3.54
N ALA A 5 13.57 -12.83 -3.79
CA ALA A 5 12.94 -11.84 -2.93
C ALA A 5 12.90 -12.45 -1.52
N PRO A 6 13.36 -11.73 -0.47
CA PRO A 6 13.29 -12.24 0.88
C PRO A 6 11.82 -12.48 1.20
N LEU A 7 11.47 -13.74 1.44
CA LEU A 7 10.20 -14.15 2.00
C LEU A 7 10.09 -13.42 3.35
N PHE A 8 9.36 -12.30 3.39
CA PHE A 8 9.07 -11.60 4.64
C PHE A 8 8.23 -12.54 5.49
N ILE A 9 8.90 -13.33 6.33
CA ILE A 9 8.26 -14.17 7.33
C ILE A 9 7.53 -13.23 8.28
N LEU A 10 6.21 -13.16 8.14
CA LEU A 10 5.30 -12.54 9.10
C LEU A 10 5.44 -13.31 10.42
N LYS A 11 6.37 -12.88 11.28
CA LYS A 11 6.69 -13.52 12.57
C LYS A 11 5.64 -13.32 13.66
N GLN A 12 4.47 -12.74 13.35
CA GLN A 12 3.42 -12.53 14.33
C GLN A 12 2.16 -13.30 13.94
N SER A 13 1.88 -14.36 14.71
CA SER A 13 0.58 -15.03 14.79
C SER A 13 -0.48 -14.01 15.21
N LEU A 14 -1.61 -14.00 14.51
CA LEU A 14 -2.59 -12.91 14.46
C LEU A 14 -3.83 -13.10 15.34
N ALA A 15 -3.84 -14.12 16.18
CA ALA A 15 -4.99 -14.41 17.05
C ALA A 15 -4.82 -13.88 18.48
N ASP A 16 -3.63 -13.38 18.84
CA ASP A 16 -3.41 -12.92 20.20
C ASP A 16 -3.91 -11.49 20.37
N PRO A 17 -4.79 -11.22 21.35
CA PRO A 17 -5.21 -9.85 21.63
C PRO A 17 -3.99 -8.99 21.95
N LEU A 18 -3.95 -7.79 21.37
CA LEU A 18 -2.88 -6.84 21.65
C LEU A 18 -2.79 -6.59 23.16
N PRO A 19 -1.58 -6.52 23.74
CA PRO A 19 -1.42 -6.20 25.15
C PRO A 19 -2.13 -4.88 25.50
N SER A 20 -2.75 -4.80 26.69
CA SER A 20 -3.47 -3.59 27.15
C SER A 20 -2.61 -2.31 27.08
N ASN A 21 -1.29 -2.44 27.28
CA ASN A 21 -0.35 -1.32 27.17
C ASN A 21 -0.23 -0.79 25.72
N ASP A 22 -0.27 -1.67 24.72
CA ASP A 22 -0.23 -1.27 23.31
C ASP A 22 -1.54 -0.58 22.91
N HIS A 23 -2.69 -1.03 23.42
CA HIS A 23 -3.96 -0.32 23.22
C HIS A 23 -3.95 1.10 23.78
N ALA A 24 -3.45 1.30 25.00
CA ALA A 24 -3.34 2.65 25.59
C ALA A 24 -2.42 3.56 24.77
N LEU A 25 -1.26 3.05 24.37
CA LEU A 25 -0.31 3.77 23.51
C LEU A 25 -0.94 4.16 22.16
N LEU A 26 -1.67 3.24 21.52
CA LEU A 26 -2.35 3.50 20.25
C LEU A 26 -3.47 4.54 20.38
N ARG A 27 -4.18 4.60 21.51
CA ARG A 27 -5.15 5.67 21.78
C ARG A 27 -4.48 7.04 21.87
N HIS A 28 -3.33 7.13 22.53
CA HIS A 28 -2.56 8.37 22.59
C HIS A 28 -2.04 8.77 21.20
N PHE A 29 -1.58 7.80 20.42
CA PHE A 29 -1.18 8.01 19.03
C PHE A 29 -2.33 8.58 18.20
N ALA A 30 -3.50 7.92 18.21
CA ALA A 30 -4.69 8.33 17.48
C ALA A 30 -5.15 9.73 17.88
N LEU A 31 -5.25 10.01 19.19
CA LEU A 31 -5.62 11.33 19.70
C LEU A 31 -4.74 12.44 19.11
N ARG A 32 -3.42 12.23 19.08
CA ARG A 32 -2.50 13.24 18.55
C ARG A 32 -2.67 13.42 17.05
N VAL A 33 -2.75 12.33 16.30
CA VAL A 33 -2.85 12.36 14.83
C VAL A 33 -4.18 12.96 14.40
N ASP A 34 -5.29 12.47 14.94
CA ASP A 34 -6.65 12.85 14.55
C ASP A 34 -6.99 14.30 14.91
N LYS A 35 -6.39 14.82 15.98
CA LYS A 35 -6.60 16.21 16.43
C LYS A 35 -5.46 17.14 16.04
N HIS A 36 -4.51 16.68 15.22
CA HIS A 36 -3.33 17.45 14.83
C HIS A 36 -2.63 18.11 16.04
N MET A 37 -2.59 17.40 17.16
CA MET A 37 -2.11 17.95 18.44
C MET A 37 -0.63 18.33 18.34
N PRO A 38 -0.24 19.57 18.69
CA PRO A 38 1.15 19.99 18.74
C PRO A 38 2.01 19.09 19.64
N LEU A 39 3.30 18.98 19.32
CA LEU A 39 4.22 18.11 20.06
C LEU A 39 4.36 18.52 21.53
N ASP A 40 4.43 19.82 21.80
CA ASP A 40 4.53 20.37 23.17
C ASP A 40 3.27 20.05 23.99
N THR A 41 2.09 20.13 23.37
CA THR A 41 0.82 19.78 24.02
C THR A 41 0.78 18.28 24.34
N PHE A 42 1.22 17.42 23.42
CA PHE A 42 1.30 15.98 23.67
C PHE A 42 2.24 15.64 24.82
N GLN A 43 3.39 16.32 24.90
CA GLN A 43 4.36 16.11 25.99
C GLN A 43 3.75 16.46 27.37
N ARG A 44 2.89 17.48 27.43
CA ARG A 44 2.16 17.87 28.66
C ARG A 44 1.17 16.81 29.16
N LEU A 45 0.70 15.89 28.30
CA LEU A 45 -0.21 14.83 28.73
C LEU A 45 0.41 13.95 29.82
N SER A 46 1.71 13.69 29.74
CA SER A 46 2.43 12.90 30.76
C SER A 46 2.44 13.58 32.14
N LEU A 47 2.40 14.92 32.17
CA LEU A 47 2.31 15.71 33.40
C LEU A 47 0.88 15.79 33.92
N ALA A 48 -0.10 15.95 33.03
CA ALA A 48 -1.52 16.04 33.40
C ALA A 48 -2.11 14.69 33.84
N PHE A 49 -1.60 13.58 33.29
CA PHE A 49 -2.10 12.23 33.53
C PHE A 49 -0.94 11.25 33.85
N PRO A 50 -0.28 11.40 35.01
CA PRO A 50 0.90 10.60 35.36
C PRO A 50 0.60 9.09 35.42
N GLU A 51 -0.60 8.71 35.86
CA GLU A 51 -1.05 7.31 35.97
C GLU A 51 -1.17 6.60 34.60
N SER A 52 -1.30 7.36 33.50
CA SER A 52 -1.50 6.81 32.16
C SER A 52 -0.20 6.35 31.48
N ASN A 53 0.98 6.49 32.13
CA ASN A 53 2.29 6.07 31.61
C ASN A 53 2.55 6.50 30.15
N ILE A 54 2.17 7.74 29.82
CA ILE A 54 2.22 8.27 28.46
C ILE A 54 3.67 8.37 28.02
N LYS A 55 4.03 7.61 26.99
CA LYS A 55 5.38 7.61 26.42
C LYS A 55 5.64 8.88 25.61
N SER A 56 6.93 9.17 25.41
CA SER A 56 7.33 10.24 24.50
C SER A 56 6.78 9.99 23.10
N TRP A 57 6.53 11.07 22.35
CA TRP A 57 6.01 10.94 20.99
C TRP A 57 6.87 10.02 20.11
N TYR A 58 8.19 10.09 20.23
CA TYR A 58 9.12 9.23 19.50
C TYR A 58 8.87 7.74 19.77
N LEU A 59 8.74 7.34 21.04
CA LEU A 59 8.48 5.95 21.40
C LEU A 59 7.09 5.50 20.97
N THR A 60 6.09 6.37 21.12
CA THR A 60 4.71 6.12 20.67
C THR A 60 4.67 5.88 19.16
N GLN A 61 5.33 6.73 18.37
CA GLN A 61 5.39 6.58 16.91
C GLN A 61 6.17 5.32 16.50
N LYS A 62 7.30 5.03 17.15
CA LYS A 62 8.09 3.82 16.89
C LYS A 62 7.27 2.57 17.14
N ARG A 63 6.60 2.49 18.30
CA ARG A 63 5.78 1.33 18.66
C ARG A 63 4.58 1.17 17.73
N ALA A 64 3.91 2.27 17.36
CA ALA A 64 2.82 2.23 16.38
C ALA A 64 3.29 1.70 15.00
N ALA A 65 4.48 2.09 14.55
CA ALA A 65 5.07 1.58 13.30
C ALA A 65 5.44 0.09 13.38
N GLU A 66 5.95 -0.38 14.53
CA GLU A 66 6.20 -1.81 14.76
C GLU A 66 4.90 -2.61 14.70
N LEU A 67 3.86 -2.15 15.40
CA LEU A 67 2.56 -2.82 15.47
C LEU A 67 1.83 -2.85 14.12
N SER A 68 1.99 -1.81 13.30
CA SER A 68 1.37 -1.77 11.96
C SER A 68 2.03 -2.74 10.98
N CYS A 69 3.19 -3.31 11.32
CA CYS A 69 3.99 -4.17 10.44
C CYS A 69 4.26 -3.51 9.07
N PHE A 70 4.27 -2.19 9.02
CA PHE A 70 4.30 -1.41 7.79
C PHE A 70 5.53 -0.49 7.79
N ASN A 71 6.55 -0.90 7.05
CA ASN A 71 7.82 -0.19 6.95
C ASN A 71 7.96 0.43 5.55
N PRO A 72 8.06 1.77 5.45
CA PRO A 72 8.37 2.41 4.19
C PRO A 72 9.76 1.99 3.68
N GLU A 73 9.85 1.72 2.39
CA GLU A 73 11.10 1.42 1.70
C GLU A 73 11.66 2.70 1.08
N LYS A 74 12.98 2.78 0.96
CA LYS A 74 13.66 3.90 0.32
C LYS A 74 14.32 3.43 -0.96
N PHE A 75 13.95 4.06 -2.07
CA PHE A 75 14.56 3.82 -3.36
C PHE A 75 15.38 5.01 -3.80
N ASP A 76 16.59 4.75 -4.26
CA ASP A 76 17.43 5.78 -4.84
C ASP A 76 16.85 6.20 -6.18
N CYS A 77 16.84 7.50 -6.44
CA CYS A 77 16.31 8.06 -7.67
C CYS A 77 17.33 8.99 -8.32
N CYS A 78 17.20 9.16 -9.63
CA CYS A 78 17.85 10.25 -10.32
C CYS A 78 17.46 11.60 -9.67
N ILE A 79 18.41 12.53 -9.57
CA ILE A 79 18.15 13.88 -9.03
C ILE A 79 17.01 14.60 -9.77
N ASN A 80 16.90 14.36 -11.08
CA ASN A 80 15.86 14.89 -11.97
C ASN A 80 14.61 14.00 -12.05
N CYS A 81 14.47 12.99 -11.18
CA CYS A 81 13.34 12.04 -11.15
C CYS A 81 13.11 11.22 -12.43
N CYS A 82 14.08 11.12 -13.35
CA CYS A 82 13.88 10.38 -14.60
C CYS A 82 13.66 8.87 -14.39
N MET A 83 14.30 8.30 -13.37
CA MET A 83 14.22 6.86 -13.06
C MET A 83 14.58 6.57 -11.60
N CYS A 84 14.19 5.39 -11.12
CA CYS A 84 14.61 4.80 -9.86
C CYS A 84 15.71 3.74 -10.10
N PHE A 85 16.71 3.69 -9.23
CA PHE A 85 17.79 2.71 -9.24
C PHE A 85 17.36 1.45 -8.48
N VAL A 86 16.40 0.72 -9.04
CA VAL A 86 15.80 -0.49 -8.45
C VAL A 86 15.68 -1.61 -9.48
N GLY A 87 15.53 -2.86 -9.02
CA GLY A 87 15.36 -4.02 -9.89
C GLY A 87 16.49 -4.13 -10.93
N PRO A 88 16.18 -4.18 -12.24
CA PRO A 88 17.20 -4.24 -13.31
C PRO A 88 18.19 -3.08 -13.33
N HIS A 89 17.88 -1.98 -12.64
CA HIS A 89 18.69 -0.76 -12.59
C HIS A 89 19.42 -0.57 -11.26
N ALA A 90 19.37 -1.56 -10.36
CA ALA A 90 19.90 -1.46 -9.00
C ALA A 90 21.41 -1.19 -8.95
N ASP A 91 22.17 -1.68 -9.92
CA ASP A 91 23.65 -1.56 -9.95
C ASP A 91 24.14 -0.36 -10.77
N LEU A 92 23.23 0.42 -11.37
CA LEU A 92 23.62 1.56 -12.19
C LEU A 92 24.12 2.72 -11.31
N ALA A 93 25.28 3.27 -11.70
CA ALA A 93 25.88 4.44 -11.07
C ALA A 93 25.38 5.78 -11.65
N ARG A 94 24.80 5.75 -12.86
CA ARG A 94 24.33 6.92 -13.60
C ARG A 94 22.95 6.69 -14.19
N CYS A 95 22.17 7.76 -14.28
CA CYS A 95 20.86 7.75 -14.92
C CYS A 95 20.99 7.38 -16.41
N LEU A 96 20.11 6.51 -16.91
CA LEU A 96 20.07 6.14 -18.34
C LEU A 96 19.55 7.26 -19.24
N HIS A 97 18.80 8.22 -18.69
CA HIS A 97 18.15 9.29 -19.46
C HIS A 97 18.92 10.60 -19.46
N CYS A 98 19.42 11.04 -18.30
CA CYS A 98 20.10 12.34 -18.17
C CYS A 98 21.57 12.21 -17.72
N HIS A 99 22.08 10.98 -17.60
CA HIS A 99 23.48 10.66 -17.27
C HIS A 99 24.04 11.21 -15.96
N GLU A 100 23.18 11.84 -15.15
CA GLU A 100 23.50 12.31 -13.81
C GLU A 100 23.92 11.17 -12.91
N ALA A 101 24.90 11.43 -12.06
CA ALA A 101 25.37 10.48 -11.06
C ALA A 101 24.27 10.18 -10.03
N ARG A 102 24.13 8.92 -9.65
CA ARG A 102 23.25 8.46 -8.56
C ARG A 102 23.67 8.99 -7.20
N LEU A 103 24.98 8.91 -6.94
CA LEU A 103 25.59 9.25 -5.65
C LEU A 103 26.24 10.63 -5.70
N ASN A 104 26.34 11.29 -4.54
CA ASN A 104 27.13 12.50 -4.37
C ASN A 104 28.60 12.16 -4.05
N ALA A 105 29.44 13.19 -3.88
CA ALA A 105 30.86 13.02 -3.56
C ALA A 105 31.13 12.27 -2.22
N ARG A 106 30.12 12.15 -1.35
CA ARG A 106 30.21 11.40 -0.07
C ARG A 106 29.68 9.97 -0.20
N GLY A 107 29.41 9.48 -1.41
CA GLY A 107 28.87 8.14 -1.65
C GLY A 107 27.41 7.96 -1.23
N ARG A 108 26.66 9.05 -0.96
CA ARG A 108 25.24 8.98 -0.59
C ARG A 108 24.33 9.24 -1.79
N PRO A 109 23.15 8.60 -1.86
CA PRO A 109 22.16 8.88 -2.90
C PRO A 109 21.80 10.36 -2.93
N ARG A 110 21.76 10.95 -4.13
CA ARG A 110 21.41 12.37 -4.31
C ARG A 110 19.93 12.65 -4.09
N LYS A 111 19.07 11.65 -4.35
CA LYS A 111 17.63 11.71 -4.14
C LYS A 111 17.10 10.33 -3.78
N GLN A 112 16.14 10.28 -2.86
CA GLN A 112 15.44 9.05 -2.50
C GLN A 112 13.94 9.26 -2.55
N PHE A 113 13.22 8.28 -3.09
CA PHE A 113 11.77 8.16 -3.02
C PHE A 113 11.40 7.20 -1.89
N GLN A 114 10.38 7.55 -1.13
CA GLN A 114 9.85 6.69 -0.08
C GLN A 114 8.66 5.91 -0.63
N TYR A 115 8.85 4.61 -0.81
CA TYR A 115 7.83 3.68 -1.27
C TYR A 115 7.05 3.08 -0.09
N LEU A 116 5.74 2.99 -0.27
CA LEU A 116 4.82 2.38 0.68
C LEU A 116 4.46 0.99 0.14
N PRO A 117 4.99 -0.11 0.72
CA PRO A 117 4.85 -1.44 0.14
C PRO A 117 3.38 -1.87 0.08
N LEU A 118 2.96 -2.29 -1.11
CA LEU A 118 1.56 -2.63 -1.37
C LEU A 118 1.17 -3.98 -0.75
N ILE A 119 2.02 -5.00 -0.89
CA ILE A 119 1.72 -6.38 -0.46
C ILE A 119 1.36 -6.45 1.03
N PRO A 120 2.14 -5.89 1.97
CA PRO A 120 1.80 -5.92 3.40
C PRO A 120 0.46 -5.26 3.71
N ARG A 121 0.07 -4.22 2.95
CA ARG A 121 -1.22 -3.55 3.11
C ARG A 121 -2.38 -4.43 2.68
N LEU A 122 -2.27 -5.08 1.52
CA LEU A 122 -3.27 -6.03 1.04
C LEU A 122 -3.43 -7.20 2.00
N VAL A 123 -2.33 -7.74 2.50
CA VAL A 123 -2.35 -8.78 3.55
C VAL A 123 -3.03 -8.28 4.83
N GLY A 124 -2.81 -7.02 5.20
CA GLY A 124 -3.51 -6.36 6.31
C GLY A 124 -5.02 -6.28 6.11
N TYR A 125 -5.47 -5.93 4.89
CA TYR A 125 -6.89 -5.86 4.56
C TYR A 125 -7.61 -7.20 4.70
N TYR A 126 -7.00 -8.31 4.25
CA TYR A 126 -7.60 -9.64 4.42
C TYR A 126 -7.67 -10.14 5.87
N LYS A 127 -7.03 -9.45 6.82
CA LYS A 127 -7.11 -9.78 8.25
C LYS A 127 -8.23 -9.02 8.96
N ASN A 128 -8.88 -8.07 8.29
CA ASN A 128 -9.97 -7.31 8.86
C ASN A 128 -11.29 -7.74 8.19
N ALA A 129 -12.22 -8.30 8.98
CA ALA A 129 -13.48 -8.83 8.48
C ALA A 129 -14.36 -7.76 7.79
N GLU A 130 -14.38 -6.53 8.32
CA GLU A 130 -15.14 -5.42 7.74
C GLU A 130 -14.57 -5.02 6.37
N ILE A 131 -13.24 -4.91 6.27
CA ILE A 131 -12.57 -4.59 5.02
C ILE A 131 -12.73 -5.73 4.01
N VAL A 132 -12.65 -6.99 4.44
CA VAL A 132 -12.91 -8.15 3.57
C VAL A 132 -14.31 -8.09 2.96
N ASN A 133 -15.33 -7.74 3.75
CA ASN A 133 -16.70 -7.57 3.24
C ASN A 133 -16.82 -6.38 2.29
N THR A 134 -16.03 -5.32 2.48
CA THR A 134 -16.00 -4.22 1.50
C THR A 134 -15.30 -4.66 0.20
N MET A 135 -14.26 -5.49 0.32
CA MET A 135 -13.50 -6.00 -0.83
C MET A 135 -14.26 -7.03 -1.67
N SER A 136 -15.34 -7.64 -1.17
CA SER A 136 -16.22 -8.52 -1.97
C SER A 136 -17.10 -7.77 -2.96
N TYR A 137 -17.15 -6.44 -2.88
CA TYR A 137 -17.96 -5.58 -3.75
C TYR A 137 -17.86 -5.95 -5.24
N ARG A 138 -16.62 -6.16 -5.75
CA ARG A 138 -16.41 -6.53 -7.17
C ARG A 138 -17.14 -7.83 -7.52
N ALA A 139 -16.96 -8.87 -6.72
CA ALA A 139 -17.56 -10.17 -6.96
C ALA A 139 -19.10 -10.11 -6.83
N GLU A 140 -19.60 -9.33 -5.87
CA GLU A 140 -21.04 -9.09 -5.70
C GLU A 140 -21.63 -8.32 -6.89
N PHE A 141 -20.91 -7.32 -7.40
CA PHE A 141 -21.28 -6.57 -8.60
C PHE A 141 -21.36 -7.48 -9.82
N ASP A 142 -20.33 -8.32 -10.04
CA ASP A 142 -20.31 -9.31 -11.12
C ASP A 142 -21.49 -10.29 -11.01
N CYS A 143 -21.78 -10.82 -9.81
CA CYS A 143 -22.93 -11.69 -9.58
C CYS A 143 -24.27 -11.02 -9.91
N LYS A 144 -24.47 -9.76 -9.46
CA LYS A 144 -25.68 -9.00 -9.75
C LYS A 144 -25.85 -8.77 -11.25
N ARG A 145 -24.76 -8.39 -11.92
CA ARG A 145 -24.75 -8.17 -13.38
C ARG A 145 -25.05 -9.45 -14.16
N HIS A 146 -24.49 -10.59 -13.74
CA HIS A 146 -24.78 -11.89 -14.38
C HIS A 146 -26.22 -12.37 -14.18
N ALA A 147 -26.90 -11.87 -13.14
CA ALA A 147 -28.32 -12.16 -12.88
C ALA A 147 -29.28 -11.22 -13.65
N GLN A 148 -28.79 -10.18 -14.32
CA GLN A 148 -29.63 -9.25 -15.07
C GLN A 148 -30.28 -9.92 -16.29
N THR A 149 -31.49 -9.48 -16.61
CA THR A 149 -32.22 -9.91 -17.81
C THR A 149 -31.68 -9.20 -19.06
N PRO A 150 -31.89 -9.76 -20.27
CA PRO A 150 -31.51 -9.11 -21.53
C PRO A 150 -32.08 -7.70 -21.68
N GLU A 151 -33.29 -7.46 -21.16
CA GLU A 151 -33.98 -6.16 -21.18
C GLU A 151 -33.30 -5.13 -20.28
N GLU A 152 -32.79 -5.55 -19.12
CA GLU A 152 -32.02 -4.70 -18.21
C GLU A 152 -30.64 -4.37 -18.79
N CYS A 153 -29.96 -5.36 -19.37
CA CYS A 153 -28.67 -5.14 -20.04
C CYS A 153 -28.82 -4.21 -21.26
N ALA A 154 -29.94 -4.25 -21.97
CA ALA A 154 -30.21 -3.41 -23.14
C ALA A 154 -30.34 -1.91 -22.81
N LYS A 155 -30.51 -1.53 -21.54
CA LYS A 155 -30.56 -0.13 -21.11
C LYS A 155 -29.21 0.59 -21.25
N GLY A 156 -28.10 -0.15 -21.39
CA GLY A 156 -26.77 0.41 -21.62
C GLY A 156 -26.26 1.31 -20.50
N LEU A 157 -26.77 1.15 -19.27
CA LEU A 157 -26.33 1.91 -18.11
C LEU A 157 -24.94 1.45 -17.67
N VAL A 158 -24.03 2.40 -17.47
CA VAL A 158 -22.72 2.17 -16.86
C VAL A 158 -22.85 2.56 -15.39
N GLU A 159 -22.75 1.58 -14.49
CA GLU A 159 -22.84 1.79 -13.04
C GLU A 159 -21.44 1.84 -12.41
N ASP A 160 -20.50 1.05 -12.92
CA ASP A 160 -19.15 0.93 -12.37
C ASP A 160 -18.08 0.72 -13.46
N VAL A 161 -16.79 0.78 -13.10
CA VAL A 161 -15.67 0.43 -13.98
C VAL A 161 -15.75 -1.02 -14.47
N MET A 162 -16.43 -1.89 -13.72
CA MET A 162 -16.66 -3.29 -14.09
C MET A 162 -17.59 -3.45 -15.31
N ASP A 163 -18.36 -2.41 -15.66
CA ASP A 163 -19.13 -2.35 -16.91
C ASP A 163 -18.26 -1.93 -18.11
N GLY A 164 -16.97 -1.71 -17.91
CA GLY A 164 -16.03 -1.46 -18.99
C GLY A 164 -15.88 -2.68 -19.90
N SER A 165 -15.87 -2.45 -21.21
CA SER A 165 -15.58 -3.51 -22.20
C SER A 165 -14.22 -4.17 -21.95
N HIS A 166 -13.23 -3.39 -21.50
CA HIS A 166 -11.90 -3.90 -21.15
C HIS A 166 -11.95 -4.87 -19.96
N TYR A 167 -12.64 -4.51 -18.88
CA TYR A 167 -12.78 -5.40 -17.72
C TYR A 167 -13.47 -6.71 -18.10
N ARG A 168 -14.55 -6.65 -18.88
CA ARG A 168 -15.24 -7.85 -19.39
C ARG A 168 -14.35 -8.73 -20.27
N HIS A 169 -13.51 -8.12 -21.10
CA HIS A 169 -12.55 -8.87 -21.91
C HIS A 169 -11.50 -9.57 -21.04
N LEU A 170 -11.02 -8.92 -19.97
CA LEU A 170 -10.09 -9.55 -19.03
C LEU A 170 -10.73 -10.78 -18.36
N GLN A 171 -11.99 -10.71 -17.93
CA GLN A 171 -12.69 -11.85 -17.32
C GLN A 171 -12.76 -13.10 -18.20
N SER A 172 -12.70 -12.95 -19.53
CA SER A 172 -12.66 -14.08 -20.47
C SER A 172 -11.25 -14.48 -20.90
N SER A 173 -10.22 -13.77 -20.45
CA SER A 173 -8.82 -13.95 -20.87
C SER A 173 -7.98 -14.65 -19.80
N HIS A 174 -7.11 -15.58 -20.21
CA HIS A 174 -6.15 -16.22 -19.30
C HIS A 174 -5.07 -15.23 -18.85
N VAL A 175 -4.62 -15.38 -17.60
CA VAL A 175 -3.54 -14.56 -17.05
C VAL A 175 -2.21 -15.00 -17.68
N VAL A 176 -1.45 -14.04 -18.20
CA VAL A 176 -0.11 -14.28 -18.76
C VAL A 176 0.92 -13.46 -17.98
N VAL A 177 1.89 -14.13 -17.36
CA VAL A 177 2.98 -13.48 -16.61
C VAL A 177 4.32 -13.93 -17.19
N ASN A 178 5.18 -12.99 -17.56
CA ASN A 178 6.49 -13.26 -18.17
C ASN A 178 6.41 -14.21 -19.39
N GLY A 179 5.33 -14.13 -20.18
CA GLY A 179 5.10 -14.98 -21.36
C GLY A 179 4.56 -16.37 -21.06
N GLN A 180 4.33 -16.72 -19.79
CA GLN A 180 3.71 -17.99 -19.39
C GLN A 180 2.22 -17.79 -19.12
N GLU A 181 1.39 -18.58 -19.78
CA GLU A 181 -0.06 -18.63 -19.54
C GLU A 181 -0.38 -19.46 -18.28
N HIS A 182 -1.26 -18.94 -17.45
CA HIS A 182 -1.76 -19.59 -16.24
C HIS A 182 -3.15 -20.20 -16.48
N ALA A 183 -3.47 -21.27 -15.74
CA ALA A 183 -4.74 -21.99 -15.89
C ALA A 183 -5.99 -21.21 -15.47
N HIS A 184 -5.83 -20.06 -14.80
CA HIS A 184 -6.94 -19.20 -14.39
C HIS A 184 -6.98 -17.94 -15.27
N ARG A 185 -8.19 -17.41 -15.42
CA ARG A 185 -8.48 -16.14 -16.06
C ARG A 185 -8.42 -14.99 -15.07
N PHE A 186 -8.39 -13.77 -15.58
CA PHE A 186 -8.46 -12.60 -14.70
C PHE A 186 -9.78 -12.61 -13.93
N PHE A 187 -9.69 -12.34 -12.63
CA PHE A 187 -10.84 -12.19 -11.75
C PHE A 187 -11.70 -13.45 -11.53
N ASP A 188 -11.15 -14.64 -11.81
CA ASP A 188 -11.82 -15.93 -11.60
C ASP A 188 -12.17 -16.20 -10.13
N SER A 189 -11.39 -15.68 -9.18
CA SER A 189 -11.67 -15.81 -7.75
C SER A 189 -12.47 -14.61 -7.25
N PRO A 190 -13.51 -14.79 -6.42
CA PRO A 190 -14.23 -13.67 -5.81
C PRO A 190 -13.34 -12.81 -4.90
N ARG A 191 -12.15 -13.32 -4.53
CA ARG A 191 -11.16 -12.59 -3.74
C ARG A 191 -10.20 -11.78 -4.62
N ASP A 192 -10.24 -11.89 -5.94
CA ASP A 192 -9.34 -11.12 -6.80
C ASP A 192 -9.63 -9.62 -6.72
N ILE A 193 -8.56 -8.83 -6.69
CA ILE A 193 -8.61 -7.38 -6.52
C ILE A 193 -8.28 -6.70 -7.86
N ALA A 194 -9.16 -5.83 -8.32
CA ALA A 194 -8.85 -4.90 -9.40
C ALA A 194 -8.11 -3.68 -8.83
N LEU A 195 -6.85 -3.48 -9.23
CA LEU A 195 -6.05 -2.33 -8.83
C LEU A 195 -5.97 -1.33 -10.00
N GLY A 196 -6.49 -0.13 -9.78
CA GLY A 196 -6.31 1.01 -10.68
C GLY A 196 -5.04 1.78 -10.33
N LEU A 197 -4.18 2.02 -11.32
CA LEU A 197 -3.06 2.94 -11.20
C LEU A 197 -3.37 4.20 -12.00
N SER A 198 -3.37 5.35 -11.34
CA SER A 198 -3.36 6.65 -12.00
C SER A 198 -2.00 7.31 -11.76
N SER A 199 -1.29 7.61 -12.84
CA SER A 199 -0.04 8.35 -12.81
C SER A 199 -0.27 9.74 -13.41
N ASP A 200 -0.82 10.65 -12.62
CA ASP A 200 -0.78 12.09 -12.90
C ASP A 200 0.53 12.65 -12.32
N GLY A 201 1.41 13.10 -13.22
CA GLY A 201 2.69 13.70 -12.90
C GLY A 201 2.57 15.18 -12.53
N PHE A 202 1.88 15.52 -11.45
CA PHE A 202 2.03 16.84 -10.84
C PHE A 202 2.81 16.71 -9.53
N CYS A 203 4.09 17.11 -9.56
CA CYS A 203 4.74 17.62 -8.35
C CYS A 203 4.27 19.07 -8.19
N PRO A 204 3.30 19.39 -7.32
CA PRO A 204 2.82 20.77 -7.15
C PRO A 204 3.92 21.68 -6.57
N PHE A 205 5.00 21.08 -6.09
CA PHE A 205 6.15 21.75 -5.53
C PHE A 205 7.38 21.46 -6.39
N ARG A 206 7.47 22.15 -7.54
CA ARG A 206 8.79 22.58 -8.01
C ARG A 206 9.24 23.68 -7.05
N ARG A 207 10.28 23.41 -6.27
CA ARG A 207 11.08 24.46 -5.62
C ARG A 207 12.16 24.91 -6.60
#